data_AF-A0A8J6P257-F1
#
_entry.id   AF-A0A8J6P257-F1
#
_cell.length_a   1.000
_cell.length_b   1.000
_cell.length_c   1.000
_cell.angle_alpha   90.00
_cell.angle_beta   90.00
_cell.angle_gamma   90.00
#
_symmetry.space_group_name_H-M   'P 1'
#
loop_
_entity.id
_entity.type
_entity.pdbx_description
1 polymer ?
#
loop_
_entity_poly.entity_id
_entity_poly.type
_entity_poly.pdbx_seq_one_letter_code
_entity_poly.pdbx_strand_id
1 'polypeptide(L)' 'MEHLDKRFGVIAIEKGFINLEQLLEALKVQITEELEQDKHRLIGAILVEKGFMNISQVDEVLKSMGIPGPRTGT' A
#
# COMPACT_ATOMS: atom_id res chain seq x y z
N MET A 1 11.01 -6.33 5.36
CA MET A 1 9.93 -5.38 5.01
C MET A 1 8.54 -6.00 5.08
N GLU A 2 8.38 -7.32 4.90
CA GLU A 2 7.09 -8.04 4.85
C GLU A 2 6.05 -7.72 5.95
N HIS A 3 6.47 -7.29 7.14
CA HIS A 3 5.54 -6.97 8.22
C HIS A 3 4.79 -5.64 8.02
N LEU A 4 5.35 -4.70 7.27
CA LEU A 4 4.72 -3.41 7.00
C LEU A 4 3.64 -3.54 5.94
N ASP A 5 3.87 -4.31 4.88
CA ASP A 5 2.90 -4.54 3.81
C ASP A 5 1.66 -5.28 4.31
N LYS A 6 1.87 -6.31 5.16
CA LYS A 6 0.79 -7.06 5.80
C LYS A 6 -0.06 -6.15 6.70
N ARG A 7 0.58 -5.32 7.54
CA ARG A 7 -0.14 -4.38 8.42
C ARG A 7 -0.90 -3.34 7.62
N PHE A 8 -0.29 -2.78 6.57
CA PHE A 8 -0.93 -1.83 5.69
C PHE A 8 -2.19 -2.43 5.05
N GLY A 9 -2.06 -3.62 4.46
CA GLY A 9 -3.16 -4.31 3.82
C GLY A 9 -4.32 -4.64 4.77
N VAL A 10 -4.02 -5.10 5.99
CA VAL A 10 -5.05 -5.37 7.01
C VAL A 10 -5.82 -4.09 7.37
N ILE A 11 -5.12 -2.99 7.66
CA ILE A 11 -5.77 -1.73 8.02
C ILE A 11 -6.58 -1.17 6.85
N ALA A 12 -6.07 -1.28 5.61
CA ALA A 12 -6.79 -0.83 4.42
C ALA A 12 -8.10 -1.61 4.18
N ILE A 13 -8.12 -2.91 4.49
CA ILE A 13 -9.33 -3.74 4.47
C ILE A 13 -10.27 -3.37 5.62
N GLU A 14 -9.76 -3.21 6.84
CA GLU A 14 -10.57 -2.83 8.01
C GLU A 14 -11.23 -1.45 7.83
N LYS A 15 -10.56 -0.53 7.14
CA LYS A 15 -11.12 0.79 6.76
C LYS A 15 -12.10 0.72 5.60
N GLY A 16 -12.24 -0.42 4.93
CA GLY A 16 -13.12 -0.60 3.77
C GLY A 16 -12.62 0.12 2.51
N PHE A 17 -11.33 0.48 2.44
CA PHE A 17 -10.75 1.12 1.26
C PHE A 17 -10.49 0.13 0.14
N ILE A 18 -10.08 -1.09 0.50
CA ILE A 18 -9.84 -2.17 -0.44
C ILE A 18 -10.46 -3.47 0.07
N ASN A 19 -10.62 -4.43 -0.83
CA ASN A 19 -10.94 -5.82 -0.48
C ASN A 19 -9.70 -6.74 -0.55
N LEU A 20 -9.87 -8.00 -0.15
CA LEU A 20 -8.80 -8.98 -0.16
C LEU A 20 -8.23 -9.24 -1.57
N GLU A 21 -9.08 -9.24 -2.59
CA GLU A 21 -8.67 -9.50 -3.98
C GLU A 21 -7.77 -8.38 -4.51
N GLN A 22 -8.14 -7.13 -4.25
CA GLN A 22 -7.34 -5.94 -4.60
C GLN A 22 -5.99 -5.93 -3.88
N LEU A 23 -5.98 -6.31 -2.60
CA LEU A 23 -4.73 -6.44 -1.84
C LEU A 23 -3.82 -7.53 -2.43
N LEU A 24 -4.38 -8.70 -2.74
CA LEU A 24 -3.61 -9.80 -3.35
C LEU A 24 -3.06 -9.41 -4.71
N GLU A 25 -3.83 -8.68 -5.51
CA GLU A 25 -3.37 -8.21 -6.82
C GLU A 25 -2.21 -7.21 -6.69
N ALA A 26 -2.29 -6.28 -5.74
CA ALA A 26 -1.20 -5.33 -5.48
C ALA A 26 0.05 -6.03 -4.92
N LEU A 27 -0.11 -7.01 -4.03
CA LEU A 27 0.99 -7.83 -3.52
C LEU A 27 1.68 -8.60 -4.63
N LYS A 28 0.91 -9.18 -5.56
CA LYS A 28 1.46 -9.90 -6.71
C LYS A 28 2.32 -8.99 -7.58
N VAL A 29 1.84 -7.77 -7.87
CA VAL A 29 2.63 -6.77 -8.62
C VAL A 29 3.89 -6.39 -7.85
N GLN A 30 3.79 -6.10 -6.55
CA GLN A 30 4.94 -5.76 -5.72
C GLN A 30 6.04 -6.83 -5.76
N ILE A 31 5.66 -8.11 -5.59
CA ILE A 31 6.60 -9.24 -5.62
C ILE A 31 7.19 -9.42 -7.02
N THR A 32 6.37 -9.27 -8.07
CA THR A 32 6.84 -9.41 -9.45
C THR A 32 7.86 -8.31 -9.79
N GLU A 33 7.56 -7.05 -9.47
CA GLU A 33 8.48 -5.92 -9.68
C GLU A 33 9.75 -6.04 -8.83
N GLU A 34 9.65 -6.53 -7.59
CA GLU A 34 10.80 -6.76 -6.71
C GLU A 34 11.77 -7.80 -7.28
N LEU A 35 11.23 -8.90 -7.82
CA LEU A 35 12.02 -9.97 -8.44
C LEU A 35 12.63 -9.55 -9.79
N GLU A 36 11.95 -8.70 -10.56
CA GLU A 36 12.37 -8.33 -11.92
C GLU A 36 13.23 -7.05 -11.99
N GLN A 37 13.03 -6.09 -11.07
CA GLN A 37 13.59 -4.74 -11.18
C GLN A 37 14.51 -4.35 -10.01
N ASP A 38 14.69 -5.21 -8.99
CA ASP A 38 15.40 -4.91 -7.73
C ASP A 38 14.85 -3.63 -7.05
N LYS A 39 13.59 -3.29 -7.34
CA LYS A 39 12.91 -2.10 -6.80
C LYS A 39 11.86 -2.54 -5.80
N HIS A 40 12.11 -2.27 -4.53
CA HIS A 40 11.06 -2.28 -3.52
C HIS A 40 10.12 -1.08 -3.74
N ARG A 41 8.99 -1.30 -4.39
CA ARG A 41 7.86 -0.37 -4.39
C ARG A 41 7.00 -0.58 -3.14
N LEU A 42 6.38 0.51 -2.68
CA LEU A 42 5.43 0.48 -1.58
C LEU A 42 4.06 0.01 -2.08
N ILE A 43 3.40 -0.90 -1.36
CA ILE A 43 2.08 -1.41 -1.74
C ILE A 43 1.05 -0.29 -1.89
N GLY A 44 1.13 0.74 -1.03
CA GLY A 44 0.25 1.91 -1.12
C GLY A 44 0.36 2.65 -2.46
N ALA A 45 1.56 2.71 -3.06
CA ALA A 45 1.75 3.34 -4.37
C ALA A 45 1.12 2.49 -5.48
N ILE A 46 1.30 1.17 -5.43
CA ILE A 46 0.72 0.22 -6.39
C ILE A 46 -0.81 0.25 -6.34
N LEU A 47 -1.39 0.30 -5.13
CA LEU A 47 -2.83 0.42 -4.91
C LEU A 47 -3.40 1.72 -5.49
N VAL A 48 -2.63 2.82 -5.45
CA VAL A 48 -3.01 4.08 -6.09
C VAL A 48 -2.89 4.03 -7.60
N GLU A 49 -1.80 3.48 -8.15
CA GLU A 49 -1.62 3.30 -9.60
C GLU A 49 -2.71 2.41 -10.20
N LYS A 50 -3.16 1.39 -9.47
CA LYS A 50 -4.28 0.52 -9.87
C LYS A 50 -5.67 1.15 -9.68
N GLY A 51 -5.75 2.33 -9.05
CA GLY A 51 -7.01 3.00 -8.75
C GLY A 51 -7.84 2.34 -7.65
N PHE A 52 -7.25 1.43 -6.87
CA PHE A 52 -7.90 0.79 -5.72
C PHE A 52 -7.95 1.71 -4.50
N MET A 53 -6.96 2.60 -4.38
CA MET A 53 -6.92 3.63 -3.36
C MET A 53 -6.57 4.98 -3.97
N ASN A 54 -6.87 6.06 -3.26
CA ASN A 54 -6.31 7.38 -3.53
C ASN A 54 -5.23 7.73 -2.49
N ILE A 55 -4.47 8.80 -2.77
CA ILE A 55 -3.36 9.25 -1.92
C ILE A 55 -3.83 9.55 -0.48
N SER A 56 -5.02 10.15 -0.32
CA SER A 56 -5.59 10.46 0.99
C SER A 56 -5.93 9.21 1.81
N GLN A 57 -6.45 8.16 1.17
CA GLN A 57 -6.72 6.88 1.81
C GLN A 57 -5.42 6.18 2.24
N VAL A 58 -4.38 6.27 1.41
CA VAL A 58 -3.05 5.75 1.75
C VAL A 58 -2.47 6.50 2.96
N ASP A 59 -2.56 7.83 2.97
CA ASP A 59 -2.14 8.65 4.11
C ASP A 59 -2.87 8.24 5.39
N GLU A 60 -4.19 8.02 5.32
CA GLU A 60 -4.98 7.61 6.47
C GLU A 60 -4.55 6.24 7.03
N VAL A 61 -4.23 5.28 6.16
CA VAL A 61 -3.69 3.98 6.58
C VAL A 61 -2.31 4.14 7.23
N LEU A 62 -1.41 4.93 6.63
CA LEU A 62 -0.08 5.18 7.19
C LEU A 62 -0.14 5.86 8.56
N LYS A 63 -1.05 6.83 8.71
CA LYS A 63 -1.31 7.52 9.96
C LYS A 63 -1.83 6.57 11.04
N SER A 64 -2.69 5.62 10.66
CA SER A 64 -3.16 4.54 11.53
C SER A 64 -2.03 3.59 11.98
N MET A 65 -0.98 3.44 11.17
CA MET A 65 0.22 2.68 11.52
C MET A 65 1.21 3.46 12.40
N GLY A 66 0.92 4.73 12.74
CA GLY A 66 1.85 5.61 13.44
C GLY A 66 3.02 6.08 12.57
N ILE A 67 2.94 5.88 11.25
CA ILE A 67 3.92 6.36 10.29
C ILE A 67 3.44 7.72 9.79
N PRO A 68 4.20 8.80 9.98
CA PRO A 68 3.85 10.07 9.35
C PRO A 68 3.81 9.84 7.84
N GLY A 69 2.68 10.19 7.22
CA GLY A 69 2.49 10.03 5.79
C GLY A 69 3.62 10.67 4.96
N PRO A 70 3.72 10.32 3.67
CA PRO A 70 4.75 10.90 2.81
C PRO A 70 4.70 12.41 2.97
N ARG A 71 5.81 12.99 3.47
CA ARG A 71 5.94 14.43 3.62
C ARG A 71 5.77 15.04 2.24
N THR A 72 4.57 15.51 1.94
CA THR A 72 4.36 16.47 0.86
C THR A 72 5.03 17.75 1.33
N GLY A 73 6.34 17.83 1.08
CA GLY A 73 7.08 19.06 1.24
C GLY A 73 6.38 20.13 0.41
N THR A 74 5.94 21.19 1.09
CA THR A 74 5.57 22.45 0.46
C THR A 74 6.84 23.22 0.13
#